data_AF-A0AAD8MVD7-F1
#
_entry.id   AF-A0AAD8MVD7-F1
#
_cell.length_a   1.000
_cell.length_b   1.000
_cell.length_c   1.000
_cell.angle_alpha   90.00
_cell.angle_beta   90.00
_cell.angle_gamma   90.00
#
_symmetry.space_group_name_H-M   'P 1'
#
loop_
_entity.id
_entity.type
_entity.pdbx_description
1 polymer ?
#
loop_
_entity_poly.entity_id
_entity_poly.type
_entity_poly.pdbx_seq_one_letter_code
_entity_poly.pdbx_strand_id
1 'polypeptide(L)'
;MVFPKMTRICNHFQMFFSTHYAGISLGIRLGERESWKKVFGSVFIYLNSVEDESPLELWADAKEQITDLVVNITKHKMLPKHETLSAEEQQSLLNKLDVQPDQIPRMLVTDPIVKYYRLEKGQILKVTYDGPSTGAIVTYRCVM
;
A
#
# COMPACT_ATOMS: atom_id res chain seq x y z
N MET A 1 -13.89 -20.02 31.94
CA MET A 1 -14.66 -19.65 30.73
C MET A 1 -14.65 -20.85 29.80
N VAL A 2 -15.80 -21.52 29.65
CA VAL A 2 -15.97 -22.68 28.78
C VAL A 2 -16.31 -22.14 27.39
N PHE A 3 -15.46 -22.38 26.39
CA PHE A 3 -15.76 -22.05 25.01
C PHE A 3 -16.62 -23.17 24.38
N PRO A 4 -17.70 -22.83 23.65
CA PRO A 4 -18.61 -23.84 23.12
C PRO A 4 -18.01 -24.59 21.93
N LYS A 5 -18.53 -25.80 21.70
CA LYS A 5 -18.21 -26.66 20.56
C LYS A 5 -18.44 -25.92 19.24
N MET A 6 -17.49 -26.11 18.33
CA MET A 6 -17.43 -25.54 17.00
C MET A 6 -18.48 -26.20 16.10
N THR A 7 -19.66 -25.60 16.02
CA THR A 7 -20.70 -25.96 15.04
C THR A 7 -21.10 -24.69 14.28
N ARG A 8 -20.88 -24.72 12.96
CA ARG A 8 -21.08 -23.64 11.95
C ARG A 8 -19.88 -22.71 11.74
N ILE A 9 -19.06 -23.08 10.77
CA ILE A 9 -18.19 -22.16 10.03
C ILE A 9 -19.10 -21.35 9.10
N CYS A 10 -19.03 -20.02 9.16
CA CYS A 10 -19.74 -19.14 8.23
C CYS A 10 -19.24 -19.36 6.78
N ASN A 11 -20.18 -19.62 5.86
CA ASN A 11 -19.94 -20.02 4.45
C ASN A 11 -19.14 -19.05 3.57
N HIS A 12 -18.82 -17.83 4.03
CA HIS A 12 -18.15 -16.83 3.18
C HIS A 12 -16.61 -16.95 3.12
N PHE A 13 -15.97 -17.72 4.03
CA PHE A 13 -14.50 -17.77 4.14
C PHE A 13 -13.89 -19.14 3.82
N GLN A 14 -14.70 -20.09 3.36
CA GLN A 14 -14.24 -21.46 3.06
C GLN A 14 -13.33 -21.52 1.82
N MET A 15 -13.39 -20.51 0.95
CA MET A 15 -12.61 -20.42 -0.29
C MET A 15 -11.09 -20.41 -0.07
N PHE A 16 -10.58 -19.82 1.02
CA PHE A 16 -9.14 -19.67 1.24
C PHE A 16 -8.44 -20.90 1.86
N PHE A 17 -9.21 -21.92 2.26
CA PHE A 17 -8.68 -23.19 2.75
C PHE A 17 -8.99 -24.36 1.81
N SER A 18 -9.67 -24.07 0.70
CA SER A 18 -10.01 -25.08 -0.29
C SER A 18 -8.76 -25.54 -1.02
N THR A 19 -8.64 -26.85 -1.21
CA THR A 19 -7.66 -27.47 -2.11
C THR A 19 -7.73 -26.90 -3.54
N HIS A 20 -8.86 -26.26 -3.88
CA HIS A 20 -9.08 -25.60 -5.15
C HIS A 20 -8.11 -24.44 -5.44
N TYR A 21 -7.67 -23.70 -4.41
CA TYR A 21 -6.75 -22.55 -4.61
C TYR A 21 -5.34 -22.82 -4.07
N ALA A 22 -5.22 -23.65 -3.03
CA ALA A 22 -3.93 -23.94 -2.40
C ALA A 22 -3.26 -25.20 -2.97
N GLY A 23 -4.01 -26.11 -3.60
CA GLY A 23 -3.54 -27.45 -3.94
C GLY A 23 -3.45 -28.38 -2.72
N ILE A 24 -3.41 -29.70 -2.96
CA ILE A 24 -3.42 -30.73 -1.90
C ILE A 24 -2.18 -30.61 -0.98
N SER A 25 -1.07 -30.07 -1.48
CA SER A 25 0.19 -29.91 -0.74
C SER A 25 0.19 -28.76 0.29
N LEU A 26 -0.69 -27.77 0.15
CA LEU A 26 -0.85 -26.66 1.10
C LEU A 26 -2.11 -26.79 1.98
N GLY A 27 -2.78 -27.95 1.92
CA GLY A 27 -3.88 -28.26 2.83
C GLY A 27 -3.37 -28.31 4.28
N ILE A 28 -3.78 -27.33 5.09
CA ILE A 28 -3.38 -27.25 6.50
C ILE A 28 -3.91 -28.49 7.23
N ARG A 29 -3.01 -29.30 7.80
CA ARG A 29 -3.35 -30.44 8.67
C ARG A 29 -3.05 -30.01 10.11
N LEU A 30 -4.09 -29.79 10.91
CA LEU A 30 -3.98 -29.44 12.32
C LEU A 30 -4.12 -30.71 13.16
N GLY A 31 -3.22 -30.93 14.10
CA GLY A 31 -3.30 -32.05 15.04
C GLY A 31 -4.44 -31.88 16.06
N GLU A 32 -4.93 -32.98 16.62
CA GLU A 32 -5.93 -32.91 17.69
C GLU A 32 -5.37 -32.12 18.89
N ARG A 33 -6.10 -31.07 19.29
CA ARG A 33 -5.77 -30.14 20.40
C ARG A 33 -4.66 -29.11 20.13
N GLU A 34 -4.21 -28.95 18.88
CA GLU A 34 -3.31 -27.85 18.53
C GLU A 34 -4.05 -26.51 18.54
N SER A 35 -3.58 -25.58 19.38
CA SER A 35 -4.08 -24.21 19.41
C SER A 35 -3.46 -23.42 18.26
N TRP A 36 -4.29 -22.88 17.37
CA TRP A 36 -3.83 -22.05 16.26
C TRP A 36 -4.47 -20.67 16.31
N LYS A 37 -3.75 -19.67 15.78
CA LYS A 37 -4.24 -18.29 15.60
C LYS A 37 -4.00 -17.89 14.15
N LYS A 38 -5.08 -17.66 13.39
CA LYS A 38 -4.98 -17.15 12.02
C LYS A 38 -4.74 -15.64 12.06
N VAL A 39 -3.57 -15.23 11.59
CA VAL A 39 -3.22 -13.83 11.37
C VAL A 39 -3.26 -13.59 9.88
N PHE A 40 -4.27 -12.87 9.40
CA PHE A 40 -4.22 -12.35 8.04
C PHE A 40 -3.33 -11.10 8.05
N GLY A 41 -2.37 -11.03 7.13
CA GLY A 41 -1.77 -9.74 6.78
C GLY A 41 -2.82 -8.82 6.16
N SER A 42 -2.43 -7.59 5.83
CA SER A 42 -3.29 -6.64 5.12
C SER A 42 -3.82 -7.26 3.82
N VAL A 43 -5.12 -7.50 3.73
CA VAL A 43 -5.78 -7.96 2.50
C VAL A 43 -6.24 -6.72 1.74
N PHE A 44 -5.73 -6.53 0.53
CA PHE A 44 -6.20 -5.49 -0.38
C PHE A 44 -7.29 -6.09 -1.27
N ILE A 45 -8.46 -5.47 -1.28
CA ILE A 45 -9.58 -5.87 -2.13
C ILE A 45 -9.81 -4.73 -3.13
N TYR A 46 -9.71 -5.06 -4.42
CA TYR A 46 -10.02 -4.14 -5.51
C TYR A 46 -11.39 -4.53 -6.10
N LEU A 47 -12.31 -3.56 -6.19
CA LEU A 47 -13.63 -3.73 -6.77
C LEU A 47 -13.79 -2.71 -7.91
N ASN A 48 -14.08 -3.21 -9.10
CA ASN A 48 -14.41 -2.42 -10.28
C ASN A 48 -15.80 -2.78 -10.80
N SER A 49 -16.42 -1.86 -11.54
CA SER A 49 -17.75 -2.04 -12.15
C SER A 49 -17.82 -1.24 -13.45
N VAL A 50 -18.58 -1.73 -14.42
CA VAL A 50 -18.82 -1.03 -15.67
C VAL A 50 -20.28 -1.19 -16.08
N GLU A 51 -20.87 -0.13 -16.64
CA GLU A 51 -22.31 -0.07 -16.94
C GLU A 51 -22.64 -0.65 -18.32
N ASP A 52 -21.89 -0.28 -19.37
CA ASP A 52 -22.21 -0.61 -20.77
C ASP A 52 -21.03 -1.25 -21.57
N GLU A 53 -19.91 -1.55 -20.92
CA GLU A 53 -18.72 -2.10 -21.59
C GLU A 53 -18.58 -3.63 -21.46
N SER A 54 -17.70 -4.20 -22.27
CA SER A 54 -17.38 -5.63 -22.25
C SER A 54 -16.75 -6.05 -20.91
N PRO A 55 -17.13 -7.22 -20.32
CA PRO A 55 -16.47 -7.77 -19.13
C PRO A 55 -14.96 -8.00 -19.27
N LEU A 56 -14.42 -8.03 -20.50
CA LEU A 56 -12.98 -8.06 -20.75
C LEU A 56 -12.28 -6.77 -20.28
N GLU A 57 -13.03 -5.66 -20.26
CA GLU A 57 -12.72 -4.34 -19.70
C GLU A 57 -12.17 -4.43 -18.29
N LEU A 58 -13.04 -4.99 -17.45
CA LEU A 58 -12.82 -5.22 -16.02
C LEU A 58 -11.62 -6.12 -15.74
N TRP A 59 -11.36 -7.09 -16.62
CA TRP A 59 -10.22 -7.99 -16.46
C TRP A 59 -8.89 -7.33 -16.84
N ALA A 60 -8.89 -6.48 -17.86
CA ALA A 60 -7.70 -5.70 -18.23
C ALA A 60 -7.33 -4.71 -17.12
N ASP A 61 -8.31 -3.97 -16.60
CA ASP A 61 -8.14 -3.05 -15.48
C ASP A 61 -7.68 -3.80 -14.20
N ALA A 62 -8.31 -4.91 -13.84
CA ALA A 62 -7.88 -5.72 -12.69
C ALA A 62 -6.43 -6.22 -12.82
N LYS A 63 -5.99 -6.57 -14.04
CA LYS A 63 -4.59 -6.95 -14.31
C LYS A 63 -3.62 -5.77 -14.21
N GLU A 64 -4.02 -4.58 -14.60
CA GLU A 64 -3.21 -3.38 -14.43
C GLU A 64 -3.01 -3.09 -12.93
N GLN A 65 -4.12 -3.09 -12.18
CA GLN A 65 -4.12 -2.81 -10.74
C GLN A 65 -3.33 -3.84 -9.93
N ILE A 66 -3.42 -5.14 -10.27
CA ILE A 66 -2.64 -6.15 -9.56
C ILE A 66 -1.15 -5.97 -9.82
N THR A 67 -0.75 -5.55 -11.02
CA THR A 67 0.66 -5.34 -11.37
C THR A 67 1.30 -4.25 -10.51
N ASP A 68 0.56 -3.17 -10.24
CA ASP A 68 1.00 -2.08 -9.36
C ASP A 68 1.12 -2.51 -7.88
N LEU A 69 0.35 -3.52 -7.45
CA LEU A 69 0.32 -4.00 -6.07
C LEU A 69 1.28 -5.17 -5.78
N VAL A 70 1.70 -5.92 -6.81
CA VAL A 70 2.58 -7.09 -6.67
C VAL A 70 3.95 -6.71 -6.10
N VAL A 71 4.46 -5.52 -6.43
CA VAL A 71 5.74 -5.03 -5.93
C VAL A 71 5.53 -3.78 -5.09
N ASN A 72 5.87 -3.86 -3.81
CA ASN A 72 5.92 -2.67 -2.98
C ASN A 72 7.11 -1.80 -3.41
N ILE A 73 6.83 -0.77 -4.20
CA ILE A 73 7.84 0.15 -4.73
C ILE A 73 8.70 0.75 -3.62
N THR A 74 8.12 1.10 -2.47
CA THR A 74 8.83 1.79 -1.36
C THR A 74 9.92 0.95 -0.70
N LYS A 75 9.90 -0.38 -0.90
CA LYS A 75 10.91 -1.29 -0.33
C LYS A 75 12.14 -1.46 -1.22
N HIS A 76 12.18 -0.82 -2.38
CA HIS A 76 13.30 -0.93 -3.29
C HIS A 76 14.58 -0.32 -2.67
N LYS A 77 15.69 -1.06 -2.70
CA LYS A 77 16.97 -0.69 -2.04
C LYS A 77 17.49 0.69 -2.42
N MET A 78 17.28 1.11 -3.67
CA MET A 78 17.80 2.39 -4.19
C MET A 78 16.86 3.57 -3.96
N LEU A 79 15.67 3.36 -3.39
CA LEU A 79 14.74 4.46 -3.15
C LEU A 79 15.07 5.19 -1.85
N PRO A 80 14.95 6.53 -1.85
CA PRO A 80 15.01 7.31 -0.63
C PRO A 80 13.77 7.07 0.24
N LYS A 81 13.86 7.50 1.50
CA LYS A 81 12.72 7.48 2.42
C LYS A 81 11.82 8.68 2.13
N HIS A 82 10.52 8.43 2.07
CA HIS A 82 9.50 9.43 1.79
C HIS A 82 8.59 9.58 3.01
N GLU A 83 8.39 10.82 3.46
CA GLU A 83 7.55 11.18 4.60
C GLU A 83 6.56 12.27 4.18
N THR A 84 5.28 12.02 4.45
CA THR A 84 4.21 13.00 4.21
C THR A 84 4.19 14.02 5.35
N LEU A 85 4.15 15.31 5.03
CA LEU A 85 4.08 16.37 6.03
C LEU A 85 2.63 16.81 6.26
N SER A 86 2.26 17.06 7.53
CA SER A 86 0.98 17.69 7.87
C SER A 86 0.92 19.15 7.42
N ALA A 87 -0.28 19.72 7.29
CA ALA A 87 -0.45 21.12 6.87
C ALA A 87 0.30 22.11 7.77
N GLU A 88 0.34 21.85 9.08
CA GLU A 88 1.05 22.66 10.07
C GLU A 88 2.57 22.60 9.88
N GLU A 89 3.11 21.41 9.64
CA GLU A 89 4.53 21.20 9.35
C GLU A 89 4.93 21.82 8.02
N GLN A 90 4.08 21.71 7.00
CA GLN A 90 4.30 22.34 5.69
C GLN A 90 4.38 23.86 5.82
N GLN A 91 3.44 24.48 6.55
CA GLN A 91 3.46 25.92 6.75
C GLN A 91 4.69 26.37 7.56
N SER A 92 5.02 25.61 8.61
CA SER A 92 6.20 25.88 9.44
C SER A 92 7.51 25.76 8.63
N LEU A 93 7.58 24.79 7.72
CA LEU A 93 8.70 24.61 6.79
C LEU A 93 8.84 25.80 5.84
N LEU A 94 7.75 26.20 5.19
CA LEU A 94 7.73 27.33 4.27
C LEU A 94 8.17 28.62 4.97
N ASN A 95 7.69 28.85 6.19
CA ASN A 95 8.09 30.00 7.01
C ASN A 95 9.58 29.93 7.42
N LYS A 96 10.09 28.74 7.77
CA LYS A 96 11.49 28.55 8.17
C LYS A 96 12.46 28.76 7.02
N LEU A 97 12.06 28.36 5.81
CA LEU A 97 12.86 28.51 4.61
C LEU A 97 12.65 29.88 3.92
N ASP A 98 11.61 30.62 4.31
CA ASP A 98 11.17 31.88 3.68
C ASP A 98 10.96 31.74 2.17
N VAL A 99 10.29 30.64 1.76
CA VAL A 99 10.03 30.32 0.35
C VAL A 99 8.56 30.10 0.07
N GLN A 100 8.15 30.39 -1.16
CA GLN A 100 6.83 30.04 -1.67
C GLN A 100 6.80 28.58 -2.15
N PRO A 101 5.64 27.90 -2.12
CA PRO A 101 5.50 26.51 -2.60
C PRO A 101 6.01 26.31 -4.04
N ASP A 102 5.86 27.31 -4.91
CA ASP A 102 6.31 27.27 -6.30
C ASP A 102 7.83 27.23 -6.49
N GLN A 103 8.58 27.69 -5.48
CA GLN A 103 10.05 27.69 -5.46
C GLN A 103 10.61 26.31 -5.08
N ILE A 104 9.77 25.44 -4.50
CA ILE A 104 10.17 24.09 -4.11
C ILE A 104 10.23 23.21 -5.38
N PRO A 105 11.26 22.36 -5.53
CA PRO A 105 11.34 21.42 -6.64
C PRO A 105 10.05 20.60 -6.80
N ARG A 106 9.55 20.53 -8.03
CA ARG A 106 8.25 19.94 -8.33
C ARG A 106 8.31 18.43 -8.47
N MET A 107 7.20 17.77 -8.15
CA MET A 107 6.95 16.35 -8.37
C MET A 107 5.62 16.20 -9.12
N LEU A 108 5.59 15.31 -10.11
CA LEU A 108 4.39 15.08 -10.92
C LEU A 108 3.33 14.34 -10.12
N VAL A 109 2.06 14.73 -10.28
CA VAL A 109 0.92 13.99 -9.71
C VAL A 109 0.89 12.52 -10.19
N THR A 110 1.42 12.25 -11.37
CA THR A 110 1.47 10.91 -11.97
C THR A 110 2.58 10.02 -11.41
N ASP A 111 3.48 10.55 -10.57
CA ASP A 111 4.61 9.79 -10.01
C ASP A 111 4.11 8.61 -9.14
N PRO A 112 4.70 7.41 -9.26
CA PRO A 112 4.28 6.25 -8.47
C PRO A 112 4.29 6.47 -6.96
N ILE A 113 5.23 7.27 -6.43
CA ILE A 113 5.32 7.57 -5.00
C ILE A 113 4.17 8.48 -4.56
N VAL A 114 3.83 9.49 -5.36
CA VAL A 114 2.67 10.37 -5.11
C VAL A 114 1.39 9.54 -5.08
N LYS A 115 1.18 8.67 -6.07
CA LYS A 115 0.02 7.77 -6.12
C LYS A 115 -0.02 6.83 -4.90
N TYR A 116 1.11 6.24 -4.53
CA TYR A 116 1.20 5.31 -3.40
C TYR A 116 0.83 5.97 -2.07
N TYR A 117 1.30 7.19 -1.81
CA TYR A 117 0.97 7.97 -0.62
C TYR A 117 -0.33 8.79 -0.74
N ARG A 118 -1.00 8.73 -1.90
CA ARG A 118 -2.23 9.49 -2.21
C ARG A 118 -2.07 10.99 -1.96
N LEU A 119 -0.95 11.54 -2.41
CA LEU A 119 -0.67 12.96 -2.26
C LEU A 119 -1.49 13.78 -3.27
N GLU A 120 -2.02 14.89 -2.79
CA GLU A 120 -2.76 15.86 -3.58
C GLU A 120 -1.86 17.00 -4.06
N LYS A 121 -2.32 17.70 -5.10
CA LYS A 121 -1.63 18.87 -5.64
C LYS A 121 -1.45 19.94 -4.56
N GLY A 122 -0.25 20.48 -4.45
CA GLY A 122 0.16 21.47 -3.45
C GLY A 122 0.73 20.88 -2.16
N GLN A 123 0.65 19.56 -1.95
CA GLN A 123 1.27 18.93 -0.79
C GLN A 123 2.79 18.81 -0.97
N ILE A 124 3.51 18.89 0.16
CA ILE A 124 4.97 18.77 0.19
C ILE A 124 5.36 17.42 0.77
N LEU A 125 6.21 16.71 0.03
CA LEU A 125 6.81 15.45 0.43
C LEU A 125 8.26 15.69 0.86
N LYS A 126 8.61 15.18 2.04
CA LYS A 126 9.99 15.16 2.53
C LYS A 126 10.68 13.90 2.01
N VAL A 127 11.86 14.08 1.42
CA VAL A 127 12.65 13.00 0.84
C VAL A 127 14.01 12.96 1.53
N THR A 128 14.33 11.82 2.12
CA THR A 128 15.59 11.60 2.85
C THR A 128 16.44 10.58 2.12
N TYR A 129 17.63 10.99 1.70
CA TYR A 129 18.64 10.15 1.06
C TYR A 129 19.68 9.71 2.07
N ASP A 130 19.76 8.41 2.33
CA ASP A 130 20.81 7.84 3.17
C ASP A 130 22.06 7.60 2.32
N GLY A 131 23.09 8.44 2.48
CA GLY A 131 24.36 8.32 1.76
C GLY A 131 25.42 7.60 2.61
N PRO A 132 26.21 6.66 2.04
CA PRO A 132 27.22 5.90 2.79
C PRO A 132 28.38 6.75 3.31
N SER A 133 28.67 7.91 2.70
CA SER A 133 29.84 8.73 3.00
C SER A 133 29.52 10.12 3.58
N THR A 134 28.31 10.66 3.35
CA THR A 134 27.98 12.06 3.61
C THR A 134 26.88 12.25 4.67
N GLY A 135 26.33 11.16 5.21
CA GLY A 135 25.17 11.20 6.10
C GLY A 135 23.85 11.34 5.35
N ALA A 136 22.77 11.55 6.11
CA ALA A 136 21.43 11.69 5.54
C ALA A 136 21.22 13.10 4.97
N ILE A 137 20.85 13.19 3.70
CA ILE A 137 20.49 14.44 3.03
C ILE A 137 18.97 14.53 2.96
N VAL A 138 18.41 15.60 3.50
CA VAL A 138 16.96 15.85 3.49
C VAL A 138 16.65 16.92 2.43
N THR A 139 15.69 16.62 1.57
CA THR A 139 15.13 17.58 0.59
C THR A 139 13.60 17.54 0.64
N TYR A 140 12.98 18.51 -0.03
CA TYR A 140 11.53 18.68 -0.07
C TYR A 140 11.08 18.84 -1.51
N ARG A 141 9.95 18.23 -1.86
CA ARG A 141 9.34 18.34 -3.19
C ARG A 141 7.86 18.65 -3.09
N CYS A 142 7.37 19.52 -3.95
CA CYS A 142 5.97 19.94 -3.99
C CYS A 142 5.24 19.25 -5.15
N VAL A 143 4.07 18.67 -4.89
CA VAL A 143 3.26 17.98 -5.91
C VAL A 143 2.50 19.00 -6.76
N MET A 144 2.60 18.89 -8.09
CA MET A 144 2.07 19.87 -9.06
C MET A 144 1.21 19.26 -10.16
#